data_AF-A0A2M7IYS6-F1
#
_entry.id   AF-A0A2M7IYS6-F1
#
_cell.length_a   1.000
_cell.length_b   1.000
_cell.length_c   1.000
_cell.angle_alpha   90.00
_cell.angle_beta   90.00
_cell.angle_gamma   90.00
#
_symmetry.space_group_name_H-M   'P 1'
#
loop_
_entity.id
_entity.type
_entity.pdbx_description
1 polymer ?
#
loop_
_entity_poly.entity_id
_entity_poly.type
_entity_poly.pdbx_seq_one_letter_code
_entity_poly.pdbx_strand_id
1 'polypeptide(L)'
;MLKVAKKYILAFSKESQNKIFEAIAEAGSFEIIESQGEAKEEDVLKNLQTADYRLATMDFAISYLSPFIKKPSFISKFKDSKILFSAASLNYTGQEKVFQEAKRIEKIEKELDILNKEEKNIQNNFLELEKFKGLSFLPQDTNLTFFSVIAIAKTQQAKLDLFIKENKLFQKPLTSLGAKEIYLLAGLKENKDKTMAGLKVIKGEVVFYNFEQSPIQERADLRTKAKENGRVMEALKQELSLMAKKIGSFKLYRDVLEVEKINWEIKSKTLFGGLLDYIVFWGYEKEVKKIKERVFLSAKGSHLIEIMPEKGEEPRVILENHKLIRPFQYVTEIFGLPKPGEVDPTPYLAFFFILFFGVCLTDAGYGILLIVFTLLPLIFLRKKLGDTKLLRLLFYGGISTLVMGVLFGSYFGSTTQTLQKFPFLYKTY
;
A
#
# COMPACT_ATOMS: atom_id res chain seq x y z
N MET A 1 -38.64 11.74 22.53
CA MET A 1 -37.26 12.03 22.97
C MET A 1 -36.33 11.32 22.01
N LEU A 2 -35.41 12.09 21.41
CA LEU A 2 -34.44 11.56 20.48
C LEU A 2 -33.43 10.68 21.23
N LYS A 3 -33.25 9.44 20.78
CA LYS A 3 -32.15 8.61 21.24
C LYS A 3 -31.10 8.51 20.16
N VAL A 4 -29.84 8.65 20.56
CA VAL A 4 -28.68 8.56 19.68
C VAL A 4 -28.01 7.21 19.94
N ALA A 5 -27.79 6.46 18.88
CA ALA A 5 -27.02 5.22 18.92
C ALA A 5 -25.54 5.54 19.14
N LYS A 6 -24.86 4.64 19.85
CA LYS A 6 -23.41 4.69 20.04
C LYS A 6 -22.77 3.60 19.19
N LYS A 7 -21.52 3.82 18.78
CA LYS A 7 -20.75 2.87 17.96
C LYS A 7 -20.01 1.92 18.89
N TYR A 8 -20.08 0.62 18.60
CA TYR A 8 -19.43 -0.43 19.38
C TYR A 8 -18.63 -1.37 18.49
N ILE A 9 -17.54 -1.90 19.04
CA ILE A 9 -16.82 -3.04 18.48
C ILE A 9 -17.01 -4.22 19.44
N LEU A 10 -17.46 -5.35 18.90
CA LEU A 10 -17.49 -6.63 19.59
C LEU A 10 -16.43 -7.55 18.99
N ALA A 11 -15.39 -7.86 19.75
CA ALA A 11 -14.37 -8.84 19.37
C ALA A 11 -14.64 -10.19 20.07
N PHE A 12 -14.45 -11.29 19.35
CA PHE A 12 -14.78 -12.63 19.81
C PHE A 12 -13.97 -13.71 19.09
N SER A 13 -13.93 -14.92 19.66
CA SER A 13 -13.29 -16.05 18.98
C SER A 13 -14.14 -16.55 17.80
N LYS A 14 -13.50 -16.95 16.70
CA LYS A 14 -14.19 -17.47 15.51
C LYS A 14 -15.11 -18.66 15.80
N GLU A 15 -14.74 -19.50 16.76
CA GLU A 15 -15.59 -20.60 17.26
C GLU A 15 -16.94 -20.13 17.84
N SER A 16 -17.00 -18.90 18.34
CA SER A 16 -18.19 -18.30 18.95
C SER A 16 -19.02 -17.49 17.95
N GLN A 17 -18.60 -17.40 16.69
CA GLN A 17 -19.20 -16.54 15.67
C GLN A 17 -20.71 -16.78 15.53
N ASN A 18 -21.14 -18.01 15.27
CA ASN A 18 -22.55 -18.34 15.07
C ASN A 18 -23.43 -17.94 16.27
N LYS A 19 -22.96 -18.21 17.50
CA LYS A 19 -23.68 -17.86 18.74
C LYS A 19 -23.82 -16.34 18.91
N ILE A 20 -22.84 -15.58 18.45
CA ILE A 20 -22.86 -14.12 18.53
C ILE A 20 -23.81 -13.54 17.48
N PHE A 21 -23.81 -14.07 16.27
CA PHE A 21 -24.77 -13.67 15.24
C PHE A 21 -26.22 -13.97 15.68
N GLU A 22 -26.48 -15.12 16.29
CA GLU A 22 -27.79 -15.43 16.89
C GLU A 22 -28.16 -14.45 18.01
N ALA A 23 -27.23 -14.18 18.94
CA ALA A 23 -27.48 -13.25 20.04
C ALA A 23 -27.75 -11.80 19.56
N ILE A 24 -27.10 -11.37 18.48
CA ILE A 24 -27.33 -10.06 17.85
C ILE A 24 -28.68 -10.05 17.11
N ALA A 25 -29.00 -11.11 16.35
CA ALA A 25 -30.25 -11.22 15.60
C ALA A 25 -31.48 -11.20 16.52
N GLU A 26 -31.41 -11.87 17.67
CA GLU A 26 -32.48 -11.88 18.68
C GLU A 26 -32.62 -10.55 19.43
N ALA A 27 -31.52 -9.83 19.65
CA ALA A 27 -31.53 -8.61 20.45
C ALA A 27 -32.24 -7.45 19.72
N GLY A 28 -32.29 -7.47 18.39
CA GLY A 28 -33.03 -6.53 17.53
C GLY A 28 -32.49 -5.08 17.56
N SER A 29 -32.65 -4.36 16.44
CA SER A 29 -32.25 -2.96 16.25
C SER A 29 -30.74 -2.66 16.21
N PHE A 30 -29.96 -3.48 15.50
CA PHE A 30 -28.55 -3.17 15.21
C PHE A 30 -28.36 -3.00 13.72
N GLU A 31 -27.50 -2.06 13.37
CA GLU A 31 -26.94 -2.04 12.02
C GLU A 31 -25.46 -2.38 12.09
N ILE A 32 -25.14 -3.50 11.46
CA ILE A 32 -23.76 -3.95 11.27
C ILE A 32 -23.18 -3.07 10.17
N ILE A 33 -22.19 -2.27 10.53
CA ILE A 33 -21.46 -1.41 9.58
C ILE A 33 -20.44 -2.26 8.86
N GLU A 34 -19.71 -3.06 9.63
CA GLU A 34 -18.54 -3.77 9.18
C GLU A 34 -18.39 -5.04 10.01
N SER A 35 -18.36 -6.19 9.34
CA SER A 35 -17.85 -7.45 9.87
C SER A 35 -16.54 -7.73 9.17
N GLN A 36 -15.54 -8.31 9.85
CA GLN A 36 -14.26 -8.62 9.20
C GLN A 36 -14.47 -9.30 7.83
N GLY A 37 -14.11 -8.55 6.80
CA GLY A 37 -14.34 -8.85 5.40
C GLY A 37 -13.81 -7.76 4.44
N GLU A 38 -13.41 -6.57 4.92
CA GLU A 38 -13.00 -5.46 4.04
C GLU A 38 -11.61 -4.83 4.28
N ALA A 39 -10.81 -5.29 5.24
CA ALA A 39 -9.36 -5.17 5.05
C ALA A 39 -8.99 -6.21 3.98
N LYS A 40 -8.97 -5.81 2.70
CA LYS A 40 -8.69 -6.73 1.59
C LYS A 40 -7.40 -7.46 1.93
N GLU A 41 -7.46 -8.78 2.02
CA GLU A 41 -6.32 -9.68 2.21
C GLU A 41 -5.14 -9.28 1.30
N GLU A 42 -5.47 -8.83 0.09
CA GLU A 42 -4.57 -8.26 -0.90
C GLU A 42 -3.78 -7.04 -0.38
N ASP A 43 -4.40 -6.12 0.35
CA ASP A 43 -3.74 -4.92 0.90
C ASP A 43 -2.76 -5.29 2.01
N VAL A 44 -3.11 -6.24 2.87
CA VAL A 44 -2.21 -6.69 3.94
C VAL A 44 -1.00 -7.42 3.35
N LEU A 45 -1.23 -8.31 2.38
CA LEU A 45 -0.16 -9.02 1.70
C LEU A 45 0.77 -8.06 0.93
N LYS A 46 0.19 -7.09 0.22
CA LYS A 46 0.94 -6.05 -0.51
C LYS A 46 1.78 -5.18 0.41
N ASN A 47 1.24 -4.76 1.55
CA ASN A 47 1.99 -3.96 2.52
C ASN A 47 3.12 -4.76 3.18
N LEU A 48 2.91 -6.06 3.44
CA LEU A 48 3.93 -6.95 3.98
C LEU A 48 5.08 -7.14 2.96
N GLN A 49 4.76 -7.41 1.70
CA GLN A 49 5.75 -7.46 0.61
C GLN A 49 6.51 -6.14 0.44
N THR A 50 5.81 -5.01 0.57
CA THR A 50 6.43 -3.67 0.48
C THR A 50 7.40 -3.43 1.63
N ALA A 51 7.02 -3.81 2.85
CA ALA A 51 7.88 -3.70 4.03
C ALA A 51 9.13 -4.59 3.91
N ASP A 52 8.96 -5.83 3.45
CA ASP A 52 10.08 -6.77 3.20
C ASP A 52 11.05 -6.21 2.17
N TYR A 53 10.55 -5.69 1.04
CA TYR A 53 11.38 -5.08 0.02
C TYR A 53 12.15 -3.87 0.56
N ARG A 54 11.47 -2.98 1.30
CA ARG A 54 12.12 -1.79 1.88
C ARG A 54 13.18 -2.18 2.91
N LEU A 55 12.92 -3.18 3.75
CA LEU A 55 13.87 -3.72 4.72
C LEU A 55 15.09 -4.31 4.03
N ALA A 56 14.91 -5.15 3.02
CA ALA A 56 16.01 -5.75 2.27
C ALA A 56 16.93 -4.69 1.64
N THR A 57 16.36 -3.63 1.05
CA THR A 57 17.14 -2.50 0.51
C THR A 57 17.87 -1.73 1.61
N MET A 58 17.26 -1.56 2.81
CA MET A 58 17.97 -0.94 3.95
C MET A 58 19.13 -1.80 4.45
N ASP A 59 18.90 -3.10 4.63
CA ASP A 59 19.91 -4.03 5.11
C ASP A 59 21.08 -4.12 4.12
N PHE A 60 20.79 -4.15 2.81
CA PHE A 60 21.82 -4.05 1.77
C PHE A 60 22.62 -2.75 1.90
N ALA A 61 21.95 -1.59 1.96
CA ALA A 61 22.63 -0.31 2.06
C ALA A 61 23.50 -0.20 3.32
N ILE A 62 23.01 -0.66 4.47
CA ILE A 62 23.75 -0.66 5.73
C ILE A 62 24.98 -1.58 5.65
N SER A 63 24.81 -2.79 5.09
CA SER A 63 25.91 -3.74 4.90
C SER A 63 26.96 -3.20 3.94
N TYR A 64 26.54 -2.66 2.81
CA TYR A 64 27.43 -2.13 1.77
C TYR A 64 28.18 -0.87 2.21
N LEU A 65 27.55 -0.01 3.03
CA LEU A 65 28.22 1.16 3.60
C LEU A 65 29.17 0.82 4.74
N SER A 66 29.06 -0.37 5.35
CA SER A 66 29.86 -0.75 6.53
C SER A 66 31.39 -0.55 6.38
N PRO A 67 32.02 -0.81 5.21
CA PRO A 67 33.45 -0.59 5.03
C PRO A 67 33.83 0.90 4.92
N PHE A 68 32.88 1.77 4.55
CA PHE A 68 33.08 3.21 4.39
C PHE A 68 32.92 3.99 5.71
N ILE A 69 32.45 3.34 6.77
CA ILE A 69 32.30 3.93 8.10
C ILE A 69 33.66 3.92 8.80
N LYS A 70 34.13 5.10 9.22
CA LYS A 70 35.27 5.18 10.14
C LYS A 70 34.91 4.44 11.43
N LYS A 71 35.66 3.37 11.76
CA LYS A 71 35.44 2.60 13.00
C LYS A 71 35.35 3.57 14.19
N PRO A 72 34.25 3.57 14.96
CA PRO A 72 34.16 4.39 16.15
C PRO A 72 35.29 4.02 17.13
N SER A 73 35.89 5.03 17.77
CA SER A 73 36.84 4.83 18.86
C SER A 73 36.14 4.05 20.00
N PHE A 74 36.87 3.16 20.68
CA PHE A 74 36.35 2.23 21.70
C PHE A 74 35.45 2.90 22.76
N ILE A 75 35.67 4.20 23.00
CA ILE A 75 34.95 5.04 23.97
C ILE A 75 33.52 5.40 23.51
N SER A 76 33.23 5.48 22.21
CA SER A 76 31.88 5.84 21.75
C SER A 76 30.88 4.67 21.81
N LYS A 77 31.35 3.43 21.92
CA LYS A 77 30.48 2.27 22.22
C LYS A 77 29.79 2.36 23.59
N PHE A 78 30.37 3.11 24.52
CA PHE A 78 29.77 3.39 25.82
C PHE A 78 28.85 4.62 25.80
N LYS A 79 28.86 5.40 24.71
CA LYS A 79 28.04 6.61 24.53
C LYS A 79 26.82 6.39 23.63
N ASP A 80 26.73 5.25 22.95
CA ASP A 80 25.50 4.78 22.31
C ASP A 80 24.50 4.40 23.42
N SER A 81 23.95 5.41 24.09
CA SER A 81 22.72 5.25 24.85
C SER A 81 21.73 4.58 23.91
N LYS A 82 21.17 3.42 24.30
CA LYS A 82 19.99 2.86 23.67
C LYS A 82 19.05 4.02 23.39
N ILE A 83 18.85 4.36 22.11
CA ILE A 83 17.96 5.44 21.73
C ILE A 83 16.58 4.96 22.14
N LEU A 84 16.11 5.44 23.30
CA LEU A 84 14.77 5.17 23.79
C LEU A 84 13.82 5.97 22.91
N PHE A 85 13.10 5.26 22.04
CA PHE A 85 12.16 5.89 21.13
C PHE A 85 10.91 6.36 21.90
N SER A 86 10.58 7.64 21.73
CA SER A 86 9.26 8.18 22.06
C SER A 86 8.35 8.00 20.84
N ALA A 87 7.04 7.80 21.03
CA ALA A 87 6.07 7.56 19.96
C ALA A 87 6.09 8.62 18.82
N ALA A 88 6.70 9.79 19.02
CA ALA A 88 6.87 10.82 18.00
C ALA A 88 7.89 10.47 16.89
N SER A 89 8.80 9.50 17.10
CA SER A 89 9.77 9.06 16.08
C SER A 89 9.18 8.18 14.98
N LEU A 90 7.93 7.72 15.15
CA LEU A 90 7.18 7.00 14.09
C LEU A 90 6.83 7.91 12.90
N ASN A 91 6.77 9.23 13.11
CA ASN A 91 6.60 10.23 12.04
C ASN A 91 7.94 10.76 11.53
N TYR A 92 8.87 9.87 11.16
CA TYR A 92 10.15 10.27 10.57
C TYR A 92 9.90 10.97 9.22
N THR A 93 10.04 12.30 9.17
CA THR A 93 9.68 13.13 7.99
C THR A 93 10.66 12.98 6.80
N GLY A 94 11.56 11.99 6.84
CA GLY A 94 12.59 11.74 5.84
C GLY A 94 12.62 10.32 5.26
N GLN A 95 11.62 9.47 5.54
CA GLN A 95 11.60 8.05 5.15
C GLN A 95 11.85 7.85 3.65
N GLU A 96 11.11 8.57 2.80
CA GLU A 96 11.22 8.40 1.34
C GLU A 96 12.58 8.89 0.82
N LYS A 97 13.13 9.98 1.36
CA LYS A 97 14.46 10.47 0.97
C LYS A 97 15.55 9.46 1.31
N VAL A 98 15.53 8.91 2.53
CA VAL A 98 16.48 7.85 2.96
C VAL A 98 16.33 6.61 2.09
N PHE A 99 15.09 6.25 1.74
CA PHE A 99 14.82 5.12 0.85
C PHE A 99 15.42 5.32 -0.55
N GLN A 100 15.29 6.53 -1.12
CA GLN A 100 15.90 6.86 -2.42
C GLN A 100 17.43 6.89 -2.35
N GLU A 101 18.03 7.36 -1.26
CA GLU A 101 19.49 7.27 -1.05
C GLU A 101 19.94 5.79 -1.00
N ALA A 102 19.18 4.90 -0.36
CA ALA A 102 19.51 3.47 -0.34
C ALA A 102 19.42 2.81 -1.72
N LYS A 103 18.39 3.16 -2.52
CA LYS A 103 18.31 2.74 -3.92
C LYS A 103 19.45 3.26 -4.77
N ARG A 104 19.94 4.48 -4.48
CA ARG A 104 21.14 5.02 -5.15
C ARG A 104 22.37 4.17 -4.82
N ILE A 105 22.51 3.68 -3.59
CA ILE A 105 23.60 2.77 -3.21
C ILE A 105 23.58 1.47 -4.03
N GLU A 106 22.40 0.83 -4.22
CA GLU A 106 22.25 -0.34 -5.10
C GLU A 106 22.67 -0.05 -6.55
N LYS A 107 22.36 1.16 -7.06
CA LYS A 107 22.78 1.57 -8.41
C LYS A 107 24.28 1.79 -8.50
N ILE A 108 24.87 2.46 -7.50
CA ILE A 108 26.31 2.70 -7.44
C ILE A 108 27.08 1.38 -7.39
N GLU A 109 26.60 0.40 -6.63
CA GLU A 109 27.23 -0.93 -6.56
C GLU A 109 27.30 -1.59 -7.95
N LYS A 110 26.20 -1.56 -8.71
CA LYS A 110 26.15 -2.08 -10.09
C LYS A 110 27.06 -1.30 -11.04
N GLU A 111 27.05 0.03 -10.96
CA GLU A 111 27.92 0.90 -11.76
C GLU A 111 29.41 0.58 -11.48
N LEU A 112 29.78 0.40 -10.21
CA LEU A 112 31.13 0.02 -9.82
C LEU A 112 31.51 -1.40 -10.27
N ASP A 113 30.61 -2.38 -10.22
CA ASP A 113 30.89 -3.74 -10.71
C ASP A 113 31.16 -3.75 -12.23
N ILE A 114 30.37 -3.00 -13.00
CA ILE A 114 30.59 -2.82 -14.45
C ILE A 114 31.96 -2.18 -14.70
N LEU A 115 32.26 -1.06 -14.04
CA LEU A 115 33.53 -0.35 -14.21
C LEU A 115 34.73 -1.21 -13.79
N ASN A 116 34.62 -2.00 -12.71
CA ASN A 116 35.67 -2.93 -12.29
C ASN A 116 35.92 -4.03 -13.33
N LYS A 117 34.86 -4.56 -13.95
CA LYS A 117 34.99 -5.55 -15.04
C LYS A 117 35.65 -4.95 -16.27
N GLU A 118 35.27 -3.73 -16.65
CA GLU A 118 35.91 -2.98 -17.74
C GLU A 118 37.39 -2.72 -17.44
N GLU A 119 37.72 -2.26 -16.24
CA GLU A 119 39.10 -1.99 -15.84
C GLU A 119 39.96 -3.26 -15.89
N LYS A 120 39.42 -4.40 -15.46
CA LYS A 120 40.08 -5.71 -15.58
C LYS A 120 40.30 -6.11 -17.04
N ASN A 121 39.32 -5.86 -17.91
CA ASN A 121 39.47 -6.10 -19.35
C ASN A 121 40.53 -5.19 -19.97
N ILE A 122 40.54 -3.91 -19.59
CA ILE A 122 41.56 -2.94 -20.03
C ILE A 122 42.96 -3.41 -19.57
N GLN A 123 43.10 -3.86 -18.33
CA GLN A 123 44.36 -4.42 -17.81
C GLN A 123 44.82 -5.65 -18.60
N ASN A 124 43.91 -6.57 -18.91
CA ASN A 124 44.21 -7.73 -19.75
C ASN A 124 44.66 -7.30 -21.16
N ASN A 125 43.97 -6.35 -21.78
CA ASN A 125 44.34 -5.82 -23.09
C ASN A 125 45.70 -5.13 -23.06
N PHE A 126 46.04 -4.39 -21.99
CA PHE A 126 47.38 -3.84 -21.81
C PHE A 126 48.47 -4.93 -21.75
N LEU A 127 48.20 -6.04 -21.05
CA LEU A 127 49.14 -7.18 -20.99
C LEU A 127 49.28 -7.87 -22.36
N GLU A 128 48.22 -7.91 -23.16
CA GLU A 128 48.31 -8.40 -24.54
C GLU A 128 49.12 -7.45 -25.44
N LEU A 129 48.89 -6.13 -25.33
CA LEU A 129 49.62 -5.12 -26.08
C LEU A 129 51.10 -5.01 -25.70
N GLU A 130 51.50 -5.41 -24.48
CA GLU A 130 52.92 -5.52 -24.09
C GLU A 130 53.70 -6.44 -25.04
N LYS A 131 53.06 -7.47 -25.63
CA LYS A 131 53.67 -8.36 -26.63
C LYS A 131 54.08 -7.63 -27.91
N PHE A 132 53.44 -6.50 -28.19
CA PHE A 132 53.58 -5.71 -29.42
C PHE A 132 54.31 -4.38 -29.19
N LYS A 133 55.03 -4.27 -28.06
CA LYS A 133 55.75 -3.07 -27.67
C LYS A 133 56.75 -2.64 -28.75
N GLY A 134 56.77 -1.34 -29.07
CA GLY A 134 57.67 -0.77 -30.08
C GLY A 134 57.20 -0.87 -31.53
N LEU A 135 55.98 -1.36 -31.76
CA LEU A 135 55.30 -1.29 -33.06
C LEU A 135 54.43 -0.02 -33.14
N SER A 136 54.69 0.82 -34.15
CA SER A 136 53.95 2.05 -34.42
C SER A 136 52.89 1.92 -35.51
N PHE A 137 52.74 0.74 -36.08
CA PHE A 137 51.83 0.45 -37.17
C PHE A 137 51.09 -0.87 -36.91
N LEU A 138 50.01 -1.10 -37.64
CA LEU A 138 49.21 -2.31 -37.56
C LEU A 138 49.94 -3.47 -38.26
N PRO A 139 50.30 -4.57 -37.56
CA PRO A 139 51.08 -5.66 -38.14
C PRO A 139 50.20 -6.60 -38.99
N GLN A 140 49.67 -6.07 -40.10
CA GLN A 140 48.84 -6.78 -41.07
C GLN A 140 49.53 -6.87 -42.42
N ASP A 141 49.17 -7.91 -43.19
CA ASP A 141 49.68 -8.11 -44.54
C ASP A 141 49.34 -6.91 -45.44
N THR A 142 50.31 -6.56 -46.28
CA THR A 142 50.12 -5.61 -47.38
C THR A 142 49.91 -6.38 -48.69
N ASN A 143 49.94 -5.67 -49.82
CA ASN A 143 49.88 -6.31 -51.14
C ASN A 143 51.07 -7.23 -51.40
N LEU A 144 52.27 -6.82 -51.00
CA LEU A 144 53.53 -7.52 -51.35
C LEU A 144 54.24 -8.13 -50.14
N THR A 145 54.00 -7.65 -48.93
CA THR A 145 54.71 -8.04 -47.71
C THR A 145 53.75 -8.63 -46.69
N PHE A 146 54.07 -9.80 -46.13
CA PHE A 146 53.37 -10.31 -44.95
C PHE A 146 54.08 -9.86 -43.67
N PHE A 147 53.31 -9.66 -42.61
CA PHE A 147 53.84 -9.41 -41.27
C PHE A 147 53.36 -10.51 -40.34
N SER A 148 54.25 -11.01 -39.49
CA SER A 148 53.89 -11.98 -38.46
C SER A 148 54.68 -11.71 -37.20
N VAL A 149 53.99 -11.68 -36.06
CA VAL A 149 54.63 -11.60 -34.75
C VAL A 149 54.77 -13.00 -34.21
N ILE A 150 55.98 -13.37 -33.81
CA ILE A 150 56.29 -14.70 -33.32
C ILE A 150 56.87 -14.65 -31.93
N ALA A 151 56.54 -15.64 -31.11
CA ALA A 151 57.19 -15.90 -29.84
C ALA A 151 58.04 -17.17 -29.97
N ILE A 152 59.31 -17.09 -29.57
CA ILE A 152 60.23 -18.21 -29.60
C ILE A 152 60.97 -18.34 -28.26
N ALA A 153 61.30 -19.55 -27.83
CA ALA A 153 62.14 -19.74 -26.64
C ALA A 153 63.55 -19.17 -26.88
N LYS A 154 64.12 -18.50 -25.87
CA LYS A 154 65.50 -17.95 -25.92
C LYS A 154 66.54 -19.00 -26.33
N THR A 155 66.34 -20.26 -25.94
CA THR A 155 67.23 -21.38 -26.30
C THR A 155 67.22 -21.73 -27.79
N GLN A 156 66.23 -21.29 -28.56
CA GLN A 156 66.11 -21.54 -30.00
C GLN A 156 66.49 -20.33 -30.86
N GLN A 157 66.98 -19.24 -30.26
CA GLN A 157 67.32 -17.99 -30.97
C GLN A 157 68.32 -18.21 -32.11
N ALA A 158 69.37 -19.00 -31.89
CA ALA A 158 70.34 -19.32 -32.94
C ALA A 158 69.72 -20.04 -34.16
N LYS A 159 68.68 -20.87 -33.95
CA LYS A 159 67.95 -21.52 -35.05
C LYS A 159 67.06 -20.54 -35.80
N LEU A 160 66.47 -19.57 -35.09
CA LEU A 160 65.69 -18.50 -35.71
C LEU A 160 66.59 -17.63 -36.60
N ASP A 161 67.77 -17.24 -36.13
CA ASP A 161 68.71 -16.41 -36.93
C ASP A 161 69.16 -17.11 -38.22
N LEU A 162 69.43 -18.42 -38.16
CA LEU A 162 69.73 -19.23 -39.36
C LEU A 162 68.54 -19.27 -40.32
N PHE A 163 67.34 -19.56 -39.81
CA PHE A 163 66.11 -19.62 -40.60
C PHE A 163 65.81 -18.29 -41.32
N ILE A 164 66.03 -17.17 -40.63
CA ILE A 164 65.82 -15.82 -41.19
C ILE A 164 66.80 -15.54 -42.33
N LYS A 165 68.08 -15.92 -42.16
CA LYS A 165 69.10 -15.76 -43.21
C LYS A 165 68.77 -16.59 -44.45
N GLU A 166 68.39 -17.86 -44.27
CA GLU A 166 68.03 -18.77 -45.38
C GLU A 166 66.82 -18.27 -46.17
N ASN A 167 65.80 -17.75 -45.47
CA ASN A 167 64.54 -17.31 -46.07
C ASN A 167 64.52 -15.81 -46.44
N LYS A 168 65.64 -15.09 -46.24
CA LYS A 168 65.78 -13.65 -46.52
C LYS A 168 64.67 -12.80 -45.86
N LEU A 169 64.37 -13.09 -44.60
CA LEU A 169 63.33 -12.39 -43.84
C LEU A 169 63.91 -11.18 -43.11
N PHE A 170 63.10 -10.15 -42.92
CA PHE A 170 63.39 -9.06 -41.99
C PHE A 170 62.96 -9.47 -40.58
N GLN A 171 63.79 -9.16 -39.58
CA GLN A 171 63.44 -9.35 -38.17
C GLN A 171 63.64 -8.07 -37.35
N LYS A 172 62.72 -7.84 -36.42
CA LYS A 172 62.85 -6.81 -35.38
C LYS A 172 62.45 -7.40 -34.01
N PRO A 173 63.33 -7.40 -33.00
CA PRO A 173 62.96 -7.78 -31.65
C PRO A 173 61.96 -6.77 -31.07
N LEU A 174 60.92 -7.26 -30.40
CA LEU A 174 59.87 -6.44 -29.79
C LEU A 174 59.99 -6.40 -28.27
N THR A 175 59.91 -7.57 -27.63
CA THR A 175 59.94 -7.69 -26.16
C THR A 175 60.38 -9.10 -25.74
N SER A 176 60.69 -9.26 -24.44
CA SER A 176 60.93 -10.57 -23.84
C SER A 176 59.92 -10.84 -22.72
N LEU A 177 59.27 -12.01 -22.79
CA LEU A 177 58.31 -12.47 -21.79
C LEU A 177 58.82 -13.79 -21.20
N GLY A 178 59.49 -13.69 -20.04
CA GLY A 178 60.08 -14.83 -19.33
C GLY A 178 61.17 -15.53 -20.16
N ALA A 179 60.93 -16.82 -20.47
CA ALA A 179 61.82 -17.66 -21.27
C ALA A 179 61.64 -17.50 -22.79
N LYS A 180 60.66 -16.69 -23.24
CA LYS A 180 60.40 -16.42 -24.65
C LYS A 180 60.82 -15.01 -25.05
N GLU A 181 61.21 -14.86 -26.30
CA GLU A 181 61.44 -13.59 -26.98
C GLU A 181 60.44 -13.44 -28.12
N ILE A 182 59.97 -12.22 -28.31
CA ILE A 182 58.99 -11.87 -29.31
C ILE A 182 59.65 -11.05 -30.40
N TYR A 183 59.44 -11.47 -31.64
CA TYR A 183 59.98 -10.85 -32.83
C TYR A 183 58.86 -10.48 -33.80
N LEU A 184 59.00 -9.35 -34.47
CA LEU A 184 58.29 -9.06 -35.71
C LEU A 184 59.10 -9.64 -36.87
N LEU A 185 58.46 -10.46 -37.68
CA LEU A 185 58.98 -10.93 -38.96
C LEU A 185 58.23 -10.28 -40.13
N ALA A 186 58.98 -9.90 -41.16
CA ALA A 186 58.42 -9.44 -42.42
C ALA A 186 59.12 -10.11 -43.61
N GLY A 187 58.35 -10.44 -44.65
CA GLY A 187 58.87 -11.08 -45.86
C GLY A 187 57.88 -11.00 -47.02
N LEU A 188 58.29 -11.50 -48.19
CA LEU A 188 57.43 -11.51 -49.39
C LEU A 188 56.20 -12.38 -49.17
N LYS A 189 55.01 -11.84 -49.51
CA LYS A 189 53.71 -12.49 -49.27
C LYS A 189 53.61 -13.88 -49.92
N GLU A 190 54.22 -14.07 -51.08
CA GLU A 190 54.30 -15.35 -51.80
C GLU A 190 54.99 -16.46 -50.97
N ASN A 191 55.88 -16.08 -50.05
CA ASN A 191 56.63 -16.99 -49.20
C ASN A 191 55.98 -17.19 -47.82
N LYS A 192 54.79 -16.63 -47.56
CA LYS A 192 54.14 -16.68 -46.25
C LYS A 192 53.92 -18.11 -45.78
N ASP A 193 53.32 -18.97 -46.61
CA ASP A 193 52.98 -20.34 -46.20
C ASP A 193 54.22 -21.19 -45.93
N LYS A 194 55.25 -21.05 -46.78
CA LYS A 194 56.56 -21.70 -46.56
C LYS A 194 57.20 -21.23 -45.27
N THR A 195 57.14 -19.92 -45.01
CA THR A 195 57.69 -19.33 -43.78
C THR A 195 56.96 -19.83 -42.55
N MET A 196 55.62 -19.86 -42.57
CA MET A 196 54.82 -20.35 -41.44
C MET A 196 55.05 -21.84 -41.17
N ALA A 197 55.21 -22.65 -42.22
CA ALA A 197 55.55 -24.06 -42.07
C ALA A 197 56.94 -24.25 -41.43
N GLY A 198 57.95 -23.50 -41.88
CA GLY A 198 59.29 -23.53 -41.31
C GLY A 198 59.36 -23.05 -39.86
N LEU A 199 58.59 -22.01 -39.51
CA LEU A 199 58.50 -21.50 -38.14
C LEU A 199 57.94 -22.54 -37.16
N LYS A 200 57.00 -23.40 -37.61
CA LYS A 200 56.50 -24.51 -36.79
C LYS A 200 57.60 -25.52 -36.45
N VAL A 201 58.53 -25.79 -37.38
CA VAL A 201 59.66 -26.72 -37.17
C VAL A 201 60.60 -26.22 -36.07
N ILE A 202 60.87 -24.91 -36.03
CA ILE A 202 61.70 -24.28 -34.98
C ILE A 202 60.92 -23.97 -33.69
N LYS A 203 59.67 -24.48 -33.56
CA LYS A 203 58.76 -24.25 -32.42
C LYS A 203 58.46 -22.76 -32.17
N GLY A 204 58.36 -21.98 -33.23
CA GLY A 204 57.87 -20.60 -33.19
C GLY A 204 56.34 -20.59 -33.08
N GLU A 205 55.82 -19.84 -32.11
CA GLU A 205 54.38 -19.63 -31.92
C GLU A 205 53.97 -18.30 -32.55
N VAL A 206 52.92 -18.30 -33.37
CA VAL A 206 52.37 -17.06 -33.94
C VAL A 206 51.54 -16.36 -32.87
N VAL A 207 51.82 -15.08 -32.65
CA VAL A 207 51.08 -14.20 -31.74
C VAL A 207 50.17 -13.31 -32.56
N PHE A 208 48.87 -13.58 -32.52
CA PHE A 208 47.88 -12.83 -33.28
C PHE A 208 47.63 -11.45 -32.66
N TYR A 209 47.57 -10.43 -33.52
CA TYR A 209 47.16 -9.09 -33.14
C TYR A 209 45.66 -8.95 -33.38
N ASN A 210 44.88 -8.89 -32.30
CA ASN A 210 43.40 -8.95 -32.35
C ASN A 210 42.74 -7.57 -32.17
N PHE A 211 43.49 -6.48 -32.36
CA PHE A 211 42.97 -5.12 -32.22
C PHE A 211 42.85 -4.44 -33.59
N GLU A 212 41.96 -3.46 -33.69
CA GLU A 212 41.66 -2.78 -34.95
C GLU A 212 42.71 -1.71 -35.31
N GLN A 213 43.28 -1.05 -34.29
CA GLN A 213 44.21 0.06 -34.47
C GLN A 213 45.67 -0.35 -34.25
N SER A 214 46.62 0.55 -34.52
CA SER A 214 48.03 0.30 -34.19
C SER A 214 48.26 0.14 -32.68
N PRO A 215 49.29 -0.61 -32.24
CA PRO A 215 49.53 -0.84 -30.81
C PRO A 215 49.73 0.45 -30.00
N ILE A 216 50.26 1.51 -30.60
CA ILE A 216 50.44 2.81 -29.94
C ILE A 216 49.09 3.51 -29.73
N GLN A 217 48.24 3.52 -30.75
CA GLN A 217 46.93 4.18 -30.68
C GLN A 217 46.01 3.42 -29.72
N GLU A 218 45.93 2.09 -29.83
CA GLU A 218 45.12 1.27 -28.93
C GLU A 218 45.56 1.43 -27.46
N ARG A 219 46.87 1.49 -27.20
CA ARG A 219 47.41 1.72 -25.85
C ARG A 219 47.06 3.12 -25.33
N ALA A 220 47.01 4.13 -26.20
CA ALA A 220 46.62 5.49 -25.83
C ALA A 220 45.12 5.58 -25.51
N ASP A 221 44.28 4.95 -26.32
CA ASP A 221 42.82 4.89 -26.13
C ASP A 221 42.47 4.15 -24.83
N LEU A 222 43.05 2.97 -24.60
CA LEU A 222 42.87 2.22 -23.35
C LEU A 222 43.34 3.01 -22.13
N ARG A 223 44.41 3.80 -22.25
CA ARG A 223 44.92 4.63 -21.14
C ARG A 223 43.98 5.78 -20.82
N THR A 224 43.36 6.36 -21.85
CA THR A 224 42.37 7.42 -21.70
C THR A 224 41.12 6.88 -21.02
N LYS A 225 40.61 5.74 -21.50
CA LYS A 225 39.48 5.02 -20.88
C LYS A 225 39.74 4.65 -19.43
N ALA A 226 40.89 4.05 -19.11
CA ALA A 226 41.25 3.71 -17.72
C ALA A 226 41.27 4.93 -16.80
N LYS A 227 41.77 6.07 -17.30
CA LYS A 227 41.81 7.32 -16.53
C LYS A 227 40.41 7.89 -16.29
N GLU A 228 39.52 7.80 -17.27
CA GLU A 228 38.12 8.21 -17.13
C GLU A 228 37.37 7.30 -16.17
N ASN A 229 37.48 5.98 -16.33
CA ASN A 229 36.89 4.98 -15.44
C ASN A 229 37.37 5.19 -14.00
N GLY A 230 38.67 5.37 -13.78
CA GLY A 230 39.23 5.66 -12.46
C GLY A 230 38.67 6.93 -11.81
N ARG A 231 38.44 8.00 -12.59
CA ARG A 231 37.82 9.24 -12.09
C ARG A 231 36.37 9.02 -11.66
N VAL A 232 35.60 8.31 -12.48
CA VAL A 232 34.18 8.01 -12.17
C VAL A 232 34.08 7.13 -10.94
N MET A 233 34.89 6.06 -10.85
CA MET A 233 34.94 5.18 -9.68
C MET A 233 35.28 5.94 -8.40
N GLU A 234 36.23 6.88 -8.46
CA GLU A 234 36.61 7.68 -7.30
C GLU A 234 35.47 8.62 -6.86
N ALA A 235 34.79 9.26 -7.82
CA ALA A 235 33.63 10.10 -7.53
C ALA A 235 32.48 9.31 -6.86
N LEU A 236 32.19 8.11 -7.38
CA LEU A 236 31.18 7.20 -6.79
C LEU A 236 31.57 6.76 -5.37
N LYS A 237 32.85 6.44 -5.13
CA LYS A 237 33.34 6.11 -3.78
C LYS A 237 33.23 7.28 -2.80
N GLN A 238 33.46 8.51 -3.26
CA GLN A 238 33.25 9.71 -2.46
C GLN A 238 31.78 9.92 -2.11
N GLU A 239 30.87 9.71 -3.08
CA GLU A 239 29.42 9.73 -2.84
C GLU A 239 29.01 8.72 -1.75
N LEU A 240 29.50 7.47 -1.83
CA LEU A 240 29.30 6.45 -0.80
C LEU A 240 29.85 6.87 0.57
N SER A 241 31.03 7.49 0.61
CA SER A 241 31.62 7.99 1.87
C SER A 241 30.77 9.09 2.52
N LEU A 242 30.14 9.97 1.72
CA LEU A 242 29.21 10.99 2.22
C LEU A 242 27.93 10.35 2.77
N MET A 243 27.37 9.35 2.08
CA MET A 243 26.21 8.60 2.56
C MET A 243 26.51 7.81 3.84
N ALA A 244 27.71 7.23 3.95
CA ALA A 244 28.16 6.51 5.15
C ALA A 244 28.15 7.37 6.42
N LYS A 245 28.36 8.70 6.31
CA LYS A 245 28.25 9.63 7.45
C LYS A 245 26.82 9.70 8.00
N LYS A 246 25.81 9.41 7.19
CA LYS A 246 24.38 9.41 7.56
C LYS A 246 23.86 8.02 7.95
N ILE A 247 24.74 7.03 8.21
CA ILE A 247 24.34 5.64 8.52
C ILE A 247 23.29 5.53 9.63
N GLY A 248 23.30 6.45 10.61
CA GLY A 248 22.30 6.50 11.67
C GLY A 248 20.88 6.66 11.16
N SER A 249 20.66 7.44 10.10
CA SER A 249 19.35 7.61 9.46
C SER A 249 18.86 6.35 8.75
N PHE A 250 19.77 5.57 8.13
CA PHE A 250 19.43 4.28 7.52
C PHE A 250 19.03 3.25 8.58
N LYS A 251 19.81 3.14 9.67
CA LYS A 251 19.50 2.25 10.79
C LYS A 251 18.17 2.62 11.45
N LEU A 252 17.95 3.90 11.70
CA LEU A 252 16.69 4.40 12.26
C LEU A 252 15.50 4.00 11.39
N TYR A 253 15.61 4.20 10.07
CA TYR A 253 14.52 3.87 9.16
C TYR A 253 14.30 2.35 9.04
N ARG A 254 15.37 1.55 9.04
CA ARG A 254 15.29 0.08 9.13
C ARG A 254 14.50 -0.35 10.38
N ASP A 255 14.81 0.20 11.54
CA ASP A 255 14.14 -0.17 12.80
C ASP A 255 12.65 0.22 12.78
N VAL A 256 12.29 1.36 12.18
CA VAL A 256 10.88 1.75 11.96
C VAL A 256 10.17 0.75 11.05
N LEU A 257 10.78 0.37 9.93
CA LEU A 257 10.22 -0.61 9.00
C LEU A 257 10.05 -1.99 9.64
N GLU A 258 10.95 -2.37 10.56
CA GLU A 258 10.87 -3.65 11.30
C GLU A 258 9.62 -3.67 12.20
N VAL A 259 9.33 -2.56 12.88
CA VAL A 259 8.10 -2.39 13.66
C VAL A 259 6.85 -2.41 12.76
N GLU A 260 6.88 -1.70 11.63
CA GLU A 260 5.77 -1.71 10.67
C GLU A 260 5.49 -3.12 10.13
N LYS A 261 6.54 -3.87 9.78
CA LYS A 261 6.43 -5.27 9.34
C LYS A 261 5.78 -6.13 10.42
N ILE A 262 6.24 -6.03 11.67
CA ILE A 262 5.64 -6.78 12.79
C ILE A 262 4.14 -6.46 12.91
N ASN A 263 3.75 -5.18 12.80
CA ASN A 263 2.34 -4.79 12.85
C ASN A 263 1.53 -5.41 11.70
N TRP A 264 2.08 -5.46 10.48
CA TRP A 264 1.44 -6.13 9.35
C TRP A 264 1.39 -7.65 9.51
N GLU A 265 2.41 -8.29 10.08
CA GLU A 265 2.41 -9.71 10.41
C GLU A 265 1.37 -10.05 11.47
N ILE A 266 1.20 -9.21 12.49
CA ILE A 266 0.16 -9.37 13.51
C ILE A 266 -1.23 -9.24 12.86
N LYS A 267 -1.45 -8.23 12.01
CA LYS A 267 -2.70 -8.08 11.25
C LYS A 267 -2.95 -9.29 10.36
N SER A 268 -1.95 -9.72 9.61
CA SER A 268 -1.97 -10.94 8.77
C SER A 268 -2.35 -12.17 9.60
N LYS A 269 -1.67 -12.45 10.72
CA LYS A 269 -1.99 -13.58 11.60
C LYS A 269 -3.37 -13.44 12.27
N THR A 270 -3.84 -12.23 12.53
CA THR A 270 -5.18 -12.00 13.08
C THR A 270 -6.25 -12.28 12.01
N LEU A 271 -6.04 -11.82 10.78
CA LEU A 271 -6.95 -12.00 9.65
C LEU A 271 -6.95 -13.44 9.11
N PHE A 272 -5.78 -14.06 8.96
CA PHE A 272 -5.61 -15.40 8.38
C PHE A 272 -5.60 -16.52 9.43
N GLY A 273 -5.17 -16.23 10.66
CA GLY A 273 -5.04 -17.23 11.72
C GLY A 273 -6.37 -17.63 12.38
N GLY A 274 -7.48 -16.97 12.03
CA GLY A 274 -8.83 -17.41 12.40
C GLY A 274 -9.11 -17.49 13.90
N LEU A 275 -8.31 -16.85 14.75
CA LEU A 275 -8.45 -16.91 16.21
C LEU A 275 -9.50 -15.92 16.74
N LEU A 276 -9.64 -14.76 16.11
CA LEU A 276 -10.51 -13.67 16.56
C LEU A 276 -11.21 -13.02 15.37
N ASP A 277 -12.52 -12.87 15.49
CA ASP A 277 -13.38 -12.07 14.61
C ASP A 277 -13.89 -10.84 15.37
N TYR A 278 -14.33 -9.82 14.65
CA TYR A 278 -15.04 -8.70 15.24
C TYR A 278 -16.20 -8.21 14.38
N ILE A 279 -17.15 -7.53 15.03
CA ILE A 279 -18.26 -6.83 14.40
C ILE A 279 -18.29 -5.39 14.92
N VAL A 280 -18.38 -4.44 14.00
CA VAL A 280 -18.64 -3.02 14.29
C VAL A 280 -20.10 -2.72 14.02
N PHE A 281 -20.80 -2.18 15.01
CA PHE A 281 -22.22 -1.89 14.89
C PHE A 281 -22.64 -0.65 15.67
N TRP A 282 -23.75 -0.07 15.24
CA TRP A 282 -24.47 0.95 16.00
C TRP A 282 -25.51 0.30 16.90
N GLY A 283 -25.54 0.68 18.19
CA GLY A 283 -26.52 0.15 19.14
C GLY A 283 -26.90 1.16 20.22
N TYR A 284 -28.10 1.00 20.79
CA TYR A 284 -28.54 1.80 21.92
C TYR A 284 -28.07 1.19 23.23
N GLU A 285 -27.68 2.04 24.20
CA GLU A 285 -27.08 1.60 25.46
C GLU A 285 -27.90 0.51 26.19
N LYS A 286 -29.23 0.59 26.15
CA LYS A 286 -30.12 -0.42 26.77
C LYS A 286 -30.10 -1.77 26.06
N GLU A 287 -29.97 -1.79 24.74
CA GLU A 287 -29.95 -3.02 23.93
C GLU A 287 -28.56 -3.65 23.94
N VAL A 288 -27.53 -2.82 23.92
CA VAL A 288 -26.12 -3.21 24.05
C VAL A 288 -25.84 -3.87 25.40
N LYS A 289 -26.46 -3.38 26.49
CA LYS A 289 -26.39 -4.05 27.81
C LYS A 289 -26.94 -5.47 27.78
N LYS A 290 -28.06 -5.70 27.08
CA LYS A 290 -28.63 -7.05 26.91
C LYS A 290 -27.71 -7.97 26.10
N ILE A 291 -27.07 -7.44 25.06
CA ILE A 291 -26.05 -8.18 24.30
C ILE A 291 -24.88 -8.52 25.19
N LYS A 292 -24.34 -7.54 25.95
CA LYS A 292 -23.20 -7.76 26.82
C LYS A 292 -23.46 -8.91 27.80
N GLU A 293 -24.64 -8.94 28.42
CA GLU A 293 -25.03 -10.02 29.33
C GLU A 293 -25.11 -11.38 28.62
N ARG A 294 -25.73 -11.46 27.44
CA ARG A 294 -25.88 -12.72 26.69
C ARG A 294 -24.58 -13.22 26.07
N VAL A 295 -23.81 -12.32 25.46
CA VAL A 295 -22.53 -12.64 24.80
C VAL A 295 -21.49 -13.06 25.82
N PHE A 296 -21.47 -12.45 27.02
CA PHE A 296 -20.60 -12.87 28.12
C PHE A 296 -20.95 -14.27 28.65
N LEU A 297 -22.24 -14.67 28.61
CA LEU A 297 -22.67 -16.02 29.00
C LEU A 297 -22.33 -17.08 27.94
N SER A 298 -22.43 -16.74 26.66
CA SER A 298 -22.31 -17.69 25.55
C SER A 298 -20.90 -17.81 24.97
N ALA A 299 -20.05 -16.79 25.12
CA ALA A 299 -18.71 -16.70 24.51
C ALA A 299 -17.68 -16.12 25.50
N LYS A 300 -17.03 -16.99 26.29
CA LYS A 300 -15.97 -16.60 27.23
C LYS A 300 -14.79 -15.98 26.47
N GLY A 301 -14.38 -14.76 26.85
CA GLY A 301 -13.29 -14.03 26.21
C GLY A 301 -13.73 -13.05 25.11
N SER A 302 -15.04 -12.88 24.90
CA SER A 302 -15.57 -11.81 24.06
C SER A 302 -15.47 -10.44 24.76
N HIS A 303 -15.13 -9.40 24.00
CA HIS A 303 -14.96 -8.04 24.50
C HIS A 303 -15.78 -7.05 23.68
N LEU A 304 -16.64 -6.30 24.38
CA LEU A 304 -17.46 -5.25 23.81
C LEU A 304 -16.93 -3.89 24.27
N ILE A 305 -16.55 -3.05 23.31
CA ILE A 305 -15.94 -1.74 23.55
C ILE A 305 -16.77 -0.68 22.83
N GLU A 306 -17.13 0.39 23.53
CA GLU A 306 -17.69 1.60 22.93
C GLU A 306 -16.56 2.36 22.24
N ILE A 307 -16.73 2.73 20.97
CA ILE A 307 -15.75 3.50 20.21
C ILE A 307 -16.34 4.84 19.79
N MET A 308 -15.47 5.84 19.64
CA MET A 308 -15.86 7.13 19.10
C MET A 308 -16.08 7.01 17.58
N PRO A 309 -17.14 7.61 17.03
CA PRO A 309 -17.33 7.69 15.59
C PRO A 309 -16.21 8.50 14.92
N GLU A 310 -15.85 8.12 13.70
CA GLU A 310 -14.83 8.81 12.91
C GLU A 310 -15.35 10.15 12.37
N LYS A 311 -14.43 11.04 11.96
CA LYS A 311 -14.80 12.35 11.38
C LYS A 311 -15.59 12.15 10.09
N GLY A 312 -16.89 12.47 10.14
CA GLY A 312 -17.81 12.36 9.00
C GLY A 312 -18.85 11.25 9.15
N GLU A 313 -18.76 10.39 10.18
CA GLU A 313 -19.81 9.42 10.48
C GLU A 313 -20.94 10.07 11.28
N GLU A 314 -22.18 9.99 10.79
CA GLU A 314 -23.36 10.49 11.51
C GLU A 314 -23.98 9.37 12.39
N PRO A 315 -24.07 9.57 13.73
CA PRO A 315 -24.73 8.64 14.62
C PRO A 315 -26.19 8.42 14.25
N ARG A 316 -26.66 7.16 14.32
CA ARG A 316 -28.06 6.83 14.05
C ARG A 316 -28.98 7.31 15.17
N VAL A 317 -30.20 7.67 14.80
CA VAL A 317 -31.21 8.15 15.75
C VAL A 317 -32.50 7.35 15.66
N ILE A 318 -33.18 7.20 16.80
CA ILE A 318 -34.55 6.66 16.89
C ILE A 318 -35.42 7.63 17.70
N LEU A 319 -36.65 7.82 17.23
CA LEU A 319 -37.67 8.58 17.93
C LEU A 319 -38.35 7.68 18.98
N GLU A 320 -38.18 8.01 20.26
CA GLU A 320 -38.92 7.36 21.35
C GLU A 320 -39.91 8.34 21.97
N ASN A 321 -41.16 8.27 21.52
CA ASN A 321 -42.25 9.12 22.01
C ASN A 321 -43.30 8.32 22.78
N HIS A 322 -43.98 9.01 23.70
CA HIS A 322 -45.07 8.44 24.49
C HIS A 322 -46.16 7.85 23.58
N LYS A 323 -46.92 6.84 24.05
CA LYS A 323 -47.92 6.11 23.25
C LYS A 323 -48.93 7.01 22.51
N LEU A 324 -49.24 8.17 23.09
CA LEU A 324 -50.13 9.18 22.50
C LEU A 324 -49.48 9.97 21.35
N ILE A 325 -48.18 10.26 21.46
CA ILE A 325 -47.41 11.04 20.48
C ILE A 325 -46.79 10.15 19.39
N ARG A 326 -46.58 8.86 19.70
CA ARG A 326 -45.96 7.87 18.80
C ARG A 326 -46.58 7.82 17.39
N PRO A 327 -47.90 7.91 17.19
CA PRO A 327 -48.49 7.91 15.84
C PRO A 327 -48.01 9.07 14.95
N PHE A 328 -47.72 10.23 15.56
CA PHE A 328 -47.26 11.42 14.85
C PHE A 328 -45.81 11.30 14.37
N GLN A 329 -45.04 10.32 14.89
CA GLN A 329 -43.71 10.02 14.38
C GLN A 329 -43.73 9.64 12.90
N TYR A 330 -44.83 9.07 12.41
CA TYR A 330 -44.96 8.73 10.98
C TYR A 330 -44.80 9.94 10.08
N VAL A 331 -45.34 11.10 10.50
CA VAL A 331 -45.20 12.35 9.75
C VAL A 331 -43.76 12.82 9.81
N THR A 332 -43.14 12.82 11.00
CA THR A 332 -41.72 13.16 11.16
C THR A 332 -40.82 12.25 10.31
N GLU A 333 -41.08 10.95 10.27
CA GLU A 333 -40.32 9.97 9.49
C GLU A 333 -40.40 10.24 7.98
N ILE A 334 -41.54 10.70 7.46
CA ILE A 334 -41.70 11.09 6.04
C ILE A 334 -40.83 12.30 5.68
N PHE A 335 -40.75 13.30 6.56
CA PHE A 335 -39.97 14.51 6.32
C PHE A 335 -38.47 14.35 6.62
N GLY A 336 -38.10 13.23 7.25
CA GLY A 336 -36.73 12.92 7.65
C GLY A 336 -36.54 12.97 9.16
N LEU A 337 -35.67 12.10 9.66
CA LEU A 337 -35.32 12.07 11.07
C LEU A 337 -34.46 13.29 11.44
N PRO A 338 -34.65 13.87 12.65
CA PRO A 338 -33.82 14.97 13.12
C PRO A 338 -32.37 14.52 13.33
N LYS A 339 -31.41 15.43 13.20
CA LYS A 339 -29.99 15.10 13.38
C LYS A 339 -29.66 14.83 14.85
N PRO A 340 -28.58 14.08 15.14
CA PRO A 340 -28.08 13.90 16.51
C PRO A 340 -27.86 15.25 17.20
N GLY A 341 -28.51 15.46 18.35
CA GLY A 341 -28.43 16.70 19.12
C GLY A 341 -29.53 17.73 18.81
N GLU A 342 -30.36 17.50 17.79
CA GLU A 342 -31.53 18.32 17.52
C GLU A 342 -32.72 17.93 18.41
N VAL A 343 -33.64 18.88 18.62
CA VAL A 343 -34.87 18.66 19.37
C VAL A 343 -35.85 17.87 18.51
N ASP A 344 -36.38 16.77 19.05
CA ASP A 344 -37.45 15.98 18.44
C ASP A 344 -38.69 16.87 18.19
N PRO A 345 -39.07 17.15 16.92
CA PRO A 345 -40.19 18.03 16.62
C PRO A 345 -41.55 17.33 16.79
N THR A 346 -41.59 15.99 16.92
CA THR A 346 -42.84 15.22 16.92
C THR A 346 -43.85 15.65 17.99
N PRO A 347 -43.48 15.99 19.24
CA PRO A 347 -44.45 16.45 20.24
C PRO A 347 -45.14 17.76 19.86
N TYR A 348 -44.38 18.73 19.33
CA TYR A 348 -44.92 20.00 18.88
C TYR A 348 -45.77 19.81 17.62
N LEU A 349 -45.27 19.02 16.68
CA LEU A 349 -45.99 18.62 15.48
C LEU A 349 -47.31 17.95 15.82
N ALA A 350 -47.33 17.03 16.79
CA ALA A 350 -48.55 16.31 17.18
C ALA A 350 -49.67 17.26 17.60
N PHE A 351 -49.37 18.26 18.43
CA PHE A 351 -50.35 19.24 18.88
C PHE A 351 -50.93 20.05 17.71
N PHE A 352 -50.07 20.68 16.91
CA PHE A 352 -50.52 21.50 15.78
C PHE A 352 -51.19 20.67 14.68
N PHE A 353 -50.68 19.47 14.42
CA PHE A 353 -51.24 18.56 13.41
C PHE A 353 -52.67 18.17 13.77
N ILE A 354 -52.95 17.74 15.00
CA ILE A 354 -54.32 17.41 15.44
C ILE A 354 -55.23 18.63 15.28
N LEU A 355 -54.78 19.80 15.72
CA LEU A 355 -55.57 21.03 15.67
C LEU A 355 -55.92 21.42 14.22
N PHE A 356 -54.93 21.54 13.35
CA PHE A 356 -55.12 21.96 11.96
C PHE A 356 -55.83 20.90 11.13
N PHE A 357 -55.58 19.60 11.37
CA PHE A 357 -56.32 18.53 10.70
C PHE A 357 -57.83 18.63 10.99
N GLY A 358 -58.19 18.95 12.24
CA GLY A 358 -59.57 19.19 12.63
C GLY A 358 -60.18 20.39 11.91
N VAL A 359 -59.47 21.52 11.89
CA VAL A 359 -59.91 22.79 11.26
C VAL A 359 -59.97 22.71 9.73
N CYS A 360 -59.09 21.95 9.08
CA CYS A 360 -59.12 21.81 7.62
C CYS A 360 -60.31 21.00 7.13
N LEU A 361 -60.72 19.98 7.89
CA LEU A 361 -61.80 19.09 7.47
C LEU A 361 -63.17 19.53 8.02
N THR A 362 -63.22 20.13 9.22
CA THR A 362 -64.37 20.82 9.85
C THR A 362 -65.74 20.21 9.54
N ASP A 363 -65.89 18.91 9.83
CA ASP A 363 -67.13 18.19 9.58
C ASP A 363 -67.29 16.99 10.52
N ALA A 364 -68.35 17.01 11.32
CA ALA A 364 -68.63 15.98 12.30
C ALA A 364 -68.93 14.61 11.68
N GLY A 365 -69.60 14.57 10.52
CA GLY A 365 -69.92 13.34 9.80
C GLY A 365 -68.69 12.65 9.25
N TYR A 366 -67.80 13.40 8.59
CA TYR A 366 -66.51 12.85 8.12
C TYR A 366 -65.59 12.45 9.27
N GLY A 367 -65.61 13.20 10.39
CA GLY A 367 -64.90 12.82 11.61
C GLY A 367 -65.32 11.45 12.15
N ILE A 368 -66.62 11.18 12.25
CA ILE A 368 -67.16 9.88 12.69
C ILE A 368 -66.73 8.76 11.73
N LEU A 369 -66.84 8.98 10.41
CA LEU A 369 -66.41 8.01 9.42
C LEU A 369 -64.92 7.66 9.57
N LEU A 370 -64.06 8.66 9.71
CA LEU A 370 -62.62 8.46 9.92
C LEU A 370 -62.34 7.66 11.19
N ILE A 371 -63.02 7.97 12.29
CA ILE A 371 -62.90 7.21 13.55
C ILE A 371 -63.29 5.75 13.32
N VAL A 372 -64.44 5.48 12.69
CA VAL A 372 -64.92 4.10 12.47
C VAL A 372 -63.96 3.32 11.56
N PHE A 373 -63.58 3.89 10.41
CA PHE A 373 -62.71 3.22 9.45
C PHE A 373 -61.28 2.98 9.95
N THR A 374 -60.80 3.78 10.90
CA THR A 374 -59.48 3.58 11.52
C THR A 374 -59.54 2.68 12.73
N LEU A 375 -60.62 2.75 13.53
CA LEU A 375 -60.78 1.96 14.75
C LEU A 375 -61.07 0.48 14.46
N LEU A 376 -61.90 0.17 13.46
CA LEU A 376 -62.22 -1.20 13.05
C LEU A 376 -60.96 -2.05 12.75
N PRO A 377 -60.04 -1.65 11.85
CA PRO A 377 -58.83 -2.42 11.60
C PRO A 377 -57.89 -2.46 12.81
N LEU A 378 -57.83 -1.39 13.62
CA LEU A 378 -57.02 -1.38 14.84
C LEU A 378 -57.47 -2.40 15.89
N ILE A 379 -58.77 -2.74 15.93
CA ILE A 379 -59.34 -3.73 16.85
C ILE A 379 -59.26 -5.14 16.23
N PHE A 380 -59.75 -5.33 15.01
CA PHE A 380 -59.95 -6.66 14.41
C PHE A 380 -58.71 -7.22 13.70
N LEU A 381 -57.82 -6.36 13.19
CA LEU A 381 -56.67 -6.77 12.36
C LEU A 381 -55.32 -6.50 13.03
N ARG A 382 -55.30 -6.21 14.33
CA ARG A 382 -54.10 -5.83 15.08
C ARG A 382 -52.90 -6.80 14.93
N LYS A 383 -53.16 -8.10 14.76
CA LYS A 383 -52.09 -9.12 14.59
C LYS A 383 -51.56 -9.23 13.16
N LYS A 384 -52.28 -8.71 12.15
CA LYS A 384 -51.91 -8.73 10.73
C LYS A 384 -51.42 -7.38 10.22
N LEU A 385 -51.71 -6.30 10.94
CA LEU A 385 -51.23 -4.96 10.61
C LEU A 385 -49.78 -4.80 11.07
N GLY A 386 -48.91 -4.36 10.15
CA GLY A 386 -47.52 -3.99 10.44
C GLY A 386 -47.46 -2.69 11.25
N ASP A 387 -46.93 -1.61 10.66
CA ASP A 387 -46.92 -0.32 11.35
C ASP A 387 -48.33 0.27 11.48
N THR A 388 -48.78 0.49 12.71
CA THR A 388 -50.10 1.05 13.03
C THR A 388 -50.07 2.55 13.31
N LYS A 389 -48.91 3.21 13.17
CA LYS A 389 -48.77 4.65 13.42
C LYS A 389 -49.73 5.47 12.55
N LEU A 390 -49.80 5.21 11.24
CA LEU A 390 -50.68 5.94 10.31
C LEU A 390 -52.17 5.79 10.67
N LEU A 391 -52.63 4.57 10.98
CA LEU A 391 -54.04 4.36 11.37
C LEU A 391 -54.40 5.10 12.66
N ARG A 392 -53.50 5.11 13.64
CA ARG A 392 -53.71 5.83 14.90
C ARG A 392 -53.62 7.35 14.72
N LEU A 393 -52.77 7.82 13.81
CA LEU A 393 -52.68 9.23 13.43
C LEU A 393 -54.02 9.71 12.86
N LEU A 394 -54.59 8.96 11.91
CA LEU A 394 -55.89 9.26 11.30
C LEU A 394 -57.04 9.14 12.31
N PHE A 395 -56.96 8.20 13.26
CA PHE A 395 -57.93 8.10 14.36
C PHE A 395 -57.97 9.37 15.22
N TYR A 396 -56.80 9.86 15.66
CA TYR A 396 -56.73 11.13 16.40
C TYR A 396 -57.15 12.34 15.56
N GLY A 397 -56.83 12.32 14.25
CA GLY A 397 -57.32 13.31 13.29
C GLY A 397 -58.85 13.32 13.22
N GLY A 398 -59.48 12.14 13.10
CA GLY A 398 -60.94 11.99 13.07
C GLY A 398 -61.63 12.50 14.33
N ILE A 399 -61.05 12.24 15.52
CA ILE A 399 -61.54 12.83 16.79
C ILE A 399 -61.50 14.36 16.73
N SER A 400 -60.40 14.93 16.27
CA SER A 400 -60.27 16.40 16.16
C SER A 400 -61.26 16.99 15.17
N THR A 401 -61.43 16.38 14.01
CA THR A 401 -62.41 16.80 13.00
C THR A 401 -63.84 16.71 13.54
N LEU A 402 -64.16 15.68 14.31
CA LEU A 402 -65.46 15.58 14.97
C LEU A 402 -65.70 16.75 15.94
N VAL A 403 -64.73 17.03 16.81
CA VAL A 403 -64.82 18.14 17.77
C VAL A 403 -64.97 19.48 17.05
N MET A 404 -64.13 19.75 16.04
CA MET A 404 -64.22 20.99 15.26
C MET A 404 -65.52 21.08 14.46
N GLY A 405 -65.93 20.01 13.80
CA GLY A 405 -67.20 19.97 13.05
C GLY A 405 -68.42 20.30 13.93
N VAL A 406 -68.44 19.80 15.17
CA VAL A 406 -69.48 20.16 16.15
C VAL A 406 -69.39 21.64 16.56
N LEU A 407 -68.19 22.15 16.82
CA LEU A 407 -67.97 23.56 17.19
C LEU A 407 -68.39 24.53 16.07
N PHE A 408 -68.15 24.18 14.82
CA PHE A 408 -68.50 24.98 13.64
C PHE A 408 -69.90 24.66 13.07
N GLY A 409 -70.61 23.67 13.62
CA GLY A 409 -71.98 23.31 13.22
C GLY A 409 -72.12 22.66 11.84
N SER A 410 -71.11 21.90 11.41
CA SER A 410 -71.03 21.23 10.10
C SER A 410 -71.18 19.71 10.24
N TYR A 411 -72.15 19.13 9.53
CA TYR A 411 -72.44 17.70 9.52
C TYR A 411 -72.66 17.20 8.08
N PHE A 412 -71.77 16.36 7.55
CA PHE A 412 -71.83 15.83 6.18
C PHE A 412 -71.98 16.91 5.10
N GLY A 413 -71.26 18.03 5.25
CA GLY A 413 -71.29 19.19 4.36
C GLY A 413 -72.54 20.06 4.51
N SER A 414 -73.40 19.76 5.48
CA SER A 414 -74.65 20.49 5.77
C SER A 414 -74.53 21.29 7.06
N THR A 415 -74.94 22.55 7.04
CA THR A 415 -75.00 23.42 8.22
C THR A 415 -76.27 23.14 9.02
N THR A 416 -76.24 23.35 10.34
CA THR A 416 -77.40 23.23 11.25
C THR A 416 -78.67 23.94 10.75
N GLN A 417 -78.55 25.02 9.98
CA GLN A 417 -79.66 25.74 9.36
C GLN A 417 -80.38 24.93 8.26
N THR A 418 -79.69 24.04 7.56
CA THR A 418 -80.27 23.18 6.52
C THR A 418 -80.90 21.92 7.13
N LEU A 419 -80.38 21.44 8.26
CA LEU A 419 -80.92 20.29 9.01
C LEU A 419 -82.27 20.59 9.68
N GLN A 420 -82.58 21.86 9.99
CA GLN A 420 -83.91 22.26 10.48
C GLN A 420 -85.06 22.03 9.47
N LYS A 421 -84.76 21.77 8.19
CA LYS A 421 -85.79 21.46 7.17
C LYS A 421 -86.18 19.99 7.10
N PHE A 422 -85.57 19.11 7.90
CA PHE A 422 -85.88 17.68 7.93
C PHE A 422 -86.56 17.29 9.26
N PRO A 423 -87.90 17.20 9.30
CA PRO A 423 -88.68 17.06 10.54
C PRO A 423 -88.59 15.67 11.22
N PHE A 424 -87.75 14.76 10.74
CA PHE A 424 -87.68 13.37 11.23
C PHE A 424 -86.59 13.12 12.29
N LEU A 425 -85.78 14.12 12.65
CA LEU A 425 -84.72 13.98 13.66
C LEU A 425 -85.03 14.60 15.03
N TYR A 426 -86.21 15.20 15.21
CA TYR A 426 -86.73 15.61 16.52
C TYR A 426 -88.07 14.95 16.80
N LYS A 427 -88.03 13.79 17.45
CA LYS A 427 -89.17 13.27 18.21
C LYS A 427 -88.68 12.85 19.59
N THR A 428 -88.51 13.83 20.47
CA THR A 428 -88.64 13.65 21.91
C THR A 428 -90.07 13.99 22.29
N TYR A 429 -90.63 13.13 23.15
CA TYR A 429 -92.00 13.06 23.67
C TYR A 429 -92.80 14.36 23.75
#